data_AF-A0ABD2Z4D5-F1
#
_entry.id   AF-A0ABD2Z4D5-F1
#
_cell.length_a   1.000
_cell.length_b   1.000
_cell.length_c   1.000
_cell.angle_alpha   90.00
_cell.angle_beta   90.00
_cell.angle_gamma   90.00
#
_symmetry.space_group_name_H-M   'P 1'
#
loop_
_entity.id
_entity.type
_entity.pdbx_description
1 polymer ?
#
loop_
_entity_poly.entity_id
_entity_poly.type
_entity_poly.pdbx_seq_one_letter_code
_entity_poly.pdbx_strand_id
1 'polypeptide(L)'
;MRQLETTTSEDASTPSNLPVDGAKWDELLVNEMMNSTSVDDAKFRARKVLENFETSIRTESAENTDKEKIILKEEIGRLAKENVILKRAVAIQHVRQKKNYNARNQEVEELKQLVAEYQERLRSLEMNNYALRIPLQQADHQGNSIPNHFCPDVF
;
A
#
# COMPACT_ATOMS: atom_id res chain seq x y z
N MET A 1 -31.05 14.31 90.28
CA MET A 1 -32.00 14.39 89.14
C MET A 1 -31.37 15.35 88.14
N ARG A 2 -31.01 15.04 86.90
CA ARG A 2 -31.07 13.84 86.04
C ARG A 2 -30.04 14.11 84.93
N GLN A 3 -29.24 13.11 84.57
CA GLN A 3 -28.48 13.06 83.32
C GLN A 3 -29.42 13.19 82.11
N LEU A 4 -28.94 13.74 80.99
CA LEU A 4 -29.34 13.35 79.63
C LEU A 4 -28.19 13.64 78.65
N GLU A 5 -27.50 12.56 78.29
CA GLU A 5 -26.69 12.41 77.08
C GLU A 5 -27.62 12.23 75.87
N THR A 6 -27.22 12.73 74.69
CA THR A 6 -27.64 12.16 73.40
C THR A 6 -26.50 12.29 72.39
N THR A 7 -25.69 11.23 72.36
CA THR A 7 -25.14 10.51 71.22
C THR A 7 -25.05 11.23 69.86
N THR A 8 -23.79 11.46 69.49
CA THR A 8 -23.17 11.43 68.16
C THR A 8 -23.86 10.46 67.18
N SER A 9 -24.25 10.98 66.00
CA SER A 9 -24.57 10.17 64.83
C SER A 9 -23.37 10.23 63.89
N GLU A 10 -22.52 9.21 63.97
CA GLU A 10 -21.45 8.97 63.00
C GLU A 10 -22.07 8.45 61.71
N ASP A 11 -22.11 9.32 60.70
CA ASP A 11 -22.41 8.99 59.33
C ASP A 11 -21.19 8.28 58.73
N ALA A 12 -21.16 6.95 58.85
CA ALA A 12 -20.10 6.11 58.30
C ALA A 12 -20.19 6.09 56.77
N SER A 13 -19.59 7.11 56.15
CA SER A 13 -19.28 7.12 54.72
C SER A 13 -18.33 5.96 54.42
N THR A 14 -18.86 4.92 53.78
CA THR A 14 -18.08 3.80 53.26
C THR A 14 -17.25 4.30 52.06
N PRO A 15 -15.93 4.06 52.02
CA PRO A 15 -15.08 4.56 50.96
C PRO A 15 -15.39 3.83 49.64
N SER A 16 -15.77 4.60 48.62
CA SER A 16 -16.04 4.16 47.26
C SER A 16 -14.75 3.76 46.53
N ASN A 17 -14.20 2.59 46.86
CA ASN A 17 -13.21 1.91 46.02
C ASN A 17 -13.92 0.73 45.36
N LEU A 18 -14.65 1.00 44.27
CA LEU A 18 -15.37 -0.05 43.54
C LEU A 18 -14.36 -1.03 42.92
N PRO A 19 -14.58 -2.35 43.05
CA PRO A 19 -13.70 -3.33 42.44
C PRO A 19 -13.78 -3.33 40.92
N VAL A 20 -12.65 -3.54 40.24
CA VAL A 20 -12.59 -3.70 38.77
C VAL A 20 -12.56 -5.20 38.37
N ASP A 21 -12.29 -6.09 39.33
CA ASP A 21 -12.12 -7.52 39.10
C ASP A 21 -13.36 -8.32 39.56
N GLY A 22 -13.82 -9.27 38.75
CA GLY A 22 -15.03 -10.07 39.00
C GLY A 22 -14.98 -10.81 40.34
N ALA A 23 -13.81 -11.35 40.71
CA ALA A 23 -13.64 -12.06 41.98
C ALA A 23 -13.88 -11.16 43.21
N LYS A 24 -13.62 -9.86 43.08
CA LYS A 24 -13.84 -8.88 44.16
C LYS A 24 -15.30 -8.45 44.28
N TRP A 25 -16.08 -8.56 43.21
CA TRP A 25 -17.53 -8.30 43.25
C TRP A 25 -18.28 -9.41 44.01
N ASP A 26 -17.85 -10.66 43.81
CA ASP A 26 -18.39 -11.81 44.54
C ASP A 26 -18.14 -11.68 46.05
N GLU A 27 -16.91 -11.37 46.45
CA GLU A 27 -16.54 -11.16 47.86
C GLU A 27 -17.29 -9.98 48.50
N LEU A 28 -17.41 -8.87 47.77
CA LEU A 28 -18.09 -7.66 48.26
C LEU A 28 -19.61 -7.90 48.43
N LEU A 29 -20.23 -8.63 47.50
CA LEU A 29 -21.64 -9.01 47.59
C LEU A 29 -21.91 -9.91 48.78
N VAL A 30 -21.11 -10.97 48.95
CA VAL A 30 -21.27 -11.93 50.06
C VAL A 30 -21.02 -11.25 51.40
N ASN A 31 -19.99 -10.40 51.50
CA ASN A 31 -19.68 -9.66 52.72
C ASN A 31 -20.81 -8.67 53.10
N GLU A 32 -21.36 -7.93 52.14
CA GLU A 32 -22.49 -7.02 52.40
C GLU A 32 -23.76 -7.76 52.82
N MET A 33 -24.04 -8.93 52.25
CA MET A 33 -25.19 -9.75 52.65
C MET A 33 -25.00 -10.39 54.04
N MET A 34 -23.79 -10.83 54.38
CA MET A 34 -23.49 -11.44 55.69
C MET A 34 -23.57 -10.44 56.84
N ASN A 35 -23.33 -9.15 56.58
CA ASN A 35 -23.45 -8.08 57.57
C ASN A 35 -24.87 -7.49 57.69
N SER A 36 -25.86 -8.08 57.01
CA SER A 36 -27.24 -7.61 57.05
C SER A 36 -27.96 -8.01 58.34
N THR A 37 -28.90 -7.18 58.79
CA THR A 37 -29.71 -7.42 60.01
C THR A 37 -31.04 -8.12 59.73
N SER A 38 -31.46 -8.18 58.46
CA SER A 38 -32.67 -8.87 58.02
C SER A 38 -32.56 -9.29 56.55
N VAL A 39 -33.44 -10.19 56.13
CA VAL A 39 -33.52 -10.63 54.73
C VAL A 39 -33.80 -9.46 53.78
N ASP A 40 -34.59 -8.47 54.20
CA ASP A 40 -34.91 -7.32 53.34
C ASP A 40 -33.75 -6.32 53.27
N ASP A 41 -32.98 -6.15 54.36
CA ASP A 41 -31.72 -5.41 54.37
C ASP A 41 -30.67 -6.08 53.46
N ALA A 42 -30.56 -7.42 53.52
CA ALA A 42 -29.69 -8.20 52.63
C ALA A 42 -30.03 -7.98 51.15
N LYS A 43 -31.33 -8.00 50.80
CA LYS A 43 -31.80 -7.73 49.43
C LYS A 43 -31.50 -6.31 48.98
N PHE A 44 -31.68 -5.32 49.87
CA PHE A 44 -31.37 -3.93 49.55
C PHE A 44 -29.88 -3.75 49.26
N ARG A 45 -29.01 -4.30 50.12
CA ARG A 45 -27.55 -4.27 49.94
C ARG A 45 -27.13 -4.98 48.66
N ALA A 46 -27.66 -6.18 48.40
CA ALA A 46 -27.40 -6.92 47.18
C ALA A 46 -27.78 -6.13 45.92
N ARG A 47 -28.96 -5.49 45.90
CA ARG A 47 -29.36 -4.62 44.78
C ARG A 47 -28.39 -3.47 44.57
N LYS A 48 -27.97 -2.78 45.64
CA LYS A 48 -27.03 -1.67 45.54
C LYS A 48 -25.67 -2.11 44.98
N VAL A 49 -25.18 -3.28 45.39
CA VAL A 49 -23.93 -3.86 44.85
C VAL A 49 -24.08 -4.20 43.36
N LEU A 50 -25.20 -4.78 42.95
CA LEU A 50 -25.47 -5.12 41.55
C LEU A 50 -25.65 -3.88 40.67
N GLU A 51 -26.33 -2.82 41.14
CA GLU A 51 -26.42 -1.54 40.41
C GLU A 51 -25.05 -0.90 40.20
N ASN A 52 -24.19 -0.95 41.23
CA ASN A 52 -22.80 -0.49 41.16
C ASN A 52 -21.97 -1.33 40.17
N PHE A 53 -22.21 -2.63 40.11
CA PHE A 53 -21.56 -3.53 39.15
C PHE A 53 -22.00 -3.22 37.71
N GLU A 54 -23.30 -3.08 37.47
CA GLU A 54 -23.85 -2.74 36.15
C GLU A 54 -23.32 -1.40 35.63
N THR A 55 -23.23 -0.40 36.51
CA THR A 55 -22.65 0.90 36.17
C THR A 55 -21.17 0.77 35.83
N SER A 56 -20.40 0.01 36.61
CA SER A 56 -18.97 -0.27 36.33
C SER A 56 -18.77 -0.95 34.97
N ILE A 57 -19.55 -1.97 34.64
CA ILE A 57 -19.47 -2.65 33.33
C ILE A 57 -19.79 -1.67 32.20
N ARG A 58 -20.84 -0.86 32.37
CA ARG A 58 -21.26 0.10 31.33
C ARG A 58 -20.17 1.15 31.09
N THR A 59 -19.53 1.65 32.13
CA THR A 59 -18.44 2.62 32.01
C THR A 59 -17.21 1.99 31.38
N GLU A 60 -16.81 0.80 31.80
CA GLU A 60 -15.66 0.09 31.23
C GLU A 60 -15.88 -0.22 29.75
N SER A 61 -17.06 -0.72 29.39
CA SER A 61 -17.41 -0.99 28.00
C SER A 61 -17.40 0.30 27.17
N ALA A 62 -17.94 1.40 27.67
CA ALA A 62 -17.93 2.68 26.97
C ALA A 62 -16.50 3.18 26.75
N GLU A 63 -15.67 3.20 27.80
CA GLU A 63 -14.27 3.60 27.72
C GLU A 63 -13.45 2.73 26.77
N ASN A 64 -13.66 1.41 26.79
CA ASN A 64 -12.95 0.50 25.90
C ASN A 64 -13.33 0.76 24.44
N THR A 65 -14.62 0.95 24.15
CA THR A 65 -15.06 1.29 22.79
C THR A 65 -14.53 2.65 22.33
N ASP A 66 -14.39 3.63 23.23
CA ASP A 66 -13.86 4.94 22.88
C ASP A 66 -12.35 4.90 22.63
N LYS A 67 -11.60 4.12 23.42
CA LYS A 67 -10.18 3.84 23.16
C LYS A 67 -9.99 3.17 21.79
N GLU A 68 -10.79 2.15 21.49
CA GLU A 68 -10.74 1.46 20.19
C GLU A 68 -11.06 2.41 19.02
N LYS A 69 -12.10 3.25 19.15
CA LYS A 69 -12.44 4.26 18.13
C LYS A 69 -11.30 5.25 17.87
N ILE A 70 -10.57 5.67 18.90
CA ILE A 70 -9.43 6.58 18.75
C ILE A 70 -8.33 5.90 17.95
N ILE A 71 -7.95 4.68 18.34
CA ILE A 71 -6.91 3.89 17.66
C ILE A 71 -7.28 3.67 16.18
N LEU A 72 -8.54 3.28 15.91
CA LEU A 72 -9.01 3.08 14.54
C LEU A 72 -8.98 4.37 13.71
N LYS A 73 -9.36 5.51 14.29
CA LYS A 73 -9.28 6.81 13.61
C LYS A 73 -7.84 7.20 13.27
N GLU A 74 -6.90 6.98 14.18
CA GLU A 74 -5.49 7.24 13.95
C GLU A 74 -4.94 6.35 12.82
N GLU A 75 -5.33 5.08 12.82
CA GLU A 75 -4.90 4.13 11.78
C GLU A 75 -5.46 4.48 10.40
N ILE A 76 -6.74 4.84 10.32
CA ILE A 76 -7.35 5.35 9.08
C ILE A 76 -6.61 6.60 8.59
N GLY A 77 -6.25 7.51 9.50
CA GLY A 77 -5.48 8.71 9.18
C GLY A 77 -4.08 8.40 8.64
N ARG A 78 -3.40 7.40 9.20
CA ARG A 78 -2.09 6.91 8.73
C ARG A 78 -2.21 6.31 7.32
N LEU A 79 -3.14 5.38 7.14
CA LEU A 79 -3.39 4.72 5.86
C LEU A 79 -3.79 5.72 4.76
N ALA A 80 -4.57 6.75 5.09
CA ALA A 80 -4.93 7.80 4.14
C ALA A 80 -3.70 8.58 3.66
N LYS A 81 -2.76 8.92 4.56
CA LYS A 81 -1.50 9.60 4.21
C LYS A 81 -0.64 8.72 3.31
N GLU A 82 -0.49 7.44 3.65
CA GLU A 82 0.24 6.47 2.83
C GLU A 82 -0.38 6.30 1.46
N ASN A 83 -1.71 6.23 1.36
CA ASN A 83 -2.43 6.12 0.09
C ASN A 83 -2.15 7.32 -0.83
N VAL A 84 -2.05 8.54 -0.28
CA VAL A 84 -1.68 9.73 -1.04
C VAL A 84 -0.24 9.65 -1.56
N ILE A 85 0.69 9.19 -0.73
CA ILE A 85 2.09 9.00 -1.12
C ILE A 85 2.19 7.96 -2.24
N LEU A 86 1.51 6.83 -2.10
CA LEU A 86 1.48 5.77 -3.11
C LEU A 86 0.86 6.25 -4.43
N LYS A 87 -0.26 6.96 -4.39
CA LYS A 87 -0.87 7.56 -5.59
C LYS A 87 0.09 8.49 -6.32
N ARG A 88 0.83 9.33 -5.59
CA ARG A 88 1.87 10.19 -6.17
C ARG A 88 3.01 9.40 -6.78
N ALA A 89 3.51 8.38 -6.08
CA ALA A 89 4.59 7.52 -6.56
C ALA A 89 4.20 6.80 -7.87
N VAL A 90 3.00 6.23 -7.91
CA VAL A 90 2.43 5.55 -9.09
C VAL A 90 2.29 6.53 -10.26
N ALA A 91 1.78 7.73 -10.03
CA ALA A 91 1.67 8.75 -11.08
C ALA A 91 3.04 9.14 -11.67
N ILE A 92 4.05 9.35 -10.82
CA ILE A 92 5.42 9.65 -11.24
C ILE A 92 6.00 8.48 -12.05
N GLN A 93 5.82 7.25 -11.57
CA GLN A 93 6.30 6.05 -12.26
C GLN A 93 5.65 5.88 -13.63
N HIS A 94 4.34 6.09 -13.73
CA HIS A 94 3.62 6.01 -15.00
C HIS A 94 4.16 7.03 -16.01
N VAL A 95 4.36 8.30 -15.61
CA VAL A 95 4.93 9.33 -16.49
C VAL A 95 6.33 8.94 -16.98
N ARG A 96 7.19 8.44 -16.09
CA ARG A 96 8.54 7.98 -16.44
C ARG A 96 8.52 6.80 -17.40
N GLN A 97 7.69 5.80 -17.13
CA GLN A 97 7.55 4.63 -18.01
C GLN A 97 7.04 5.02 -19.39
N LYS A 98 6.03 5.90 -19.47
CA LYS A 98 5.50 6.38 -20.74
C LYS A 98 6.57 7.12 -21.56
N LYS A 99 7.38 7.97 -20.91
CA LYS A 99 8.49 8.66 -21.57
C LYS A 99 9.53 7.68 -22.11
N ASN A 100 9.95 6.70 -21.31
CA ASN A 100 10.93 5.70 -21.71
C ASN A 100 10.42 4.81 -22.85
N TYR A 101 9.15 4.37 -22.76
CA TYR A 101 8.51 3.59 -23.81
C TYR A 101 8.48 4.39 -25.12
N ASN A 102 8.02 5.64 -25.10
CA ASN A 102 7.95 6.48 -26.29
C ASN A 102 9.34 6.71 -26.92
N ALA A 103 10.36 7.00 -26.11
CA ALA A 103 11.72 7.22 -26.62
C ALA A 103 12.28 5.96 -27.29
N ARG A 104 12.13 4.79 -26.64
CA ARG A 104 12.56 3.51 -27.21
C ARG A 104 11.79 3.17 -28.48
N ASN A 105 10.49 3.45 -28.51
CA ASN A 105 9.68 3.23 -29.70
C ASN A 105 10.13 4.12 -30.86
N GLN A 106 10.46 5.38 -30.58
CA GLN A 106 10.99 6.30 -31.59
C GLN A 106 12.33 5.79 -32.15
N GLU A 107 13.26 5.39 -31.30
CA GLU A 107 14.55 4.81 -31.72
C GLU A 107 14.35 3.56 -32.59
N VAL A 108 13.40 2.69 -32.23
CA VAL A 108 13.06 1.51 -33.03
C VAL A 108 12.52 1.90 -34.41
N GLU A 109 11.67 2.94 -34.51
CA GLU A 109 11.17 3.41 -35.80
C GLU A 109 12.27 4.06 -36.65
N GLU A 110 13.17 4.84 -36.04
CA GLU A 110 14.34 5.42 -36.71
C GLU A 110 15.26 4.32 -37.27
N LEU A 111 15.55 3.28 -36.49
CA LEU A 111 16.36 2.14 -36.94
C LEU A 111 15.68 1.37 -38.07
N LYS A 112 14.35 1.18 -38.03
CA LYS A 112 13.61 0.53 -39.13
C LYS A 112 13.73 1.32 -40.43
N GLN A 113 13.62 2.65 -40.37
CA GLN A 113 13.78 3.51 -41.54
C GLN A 113 15.19 3.40 -42.11
N LEU A 114 16.21 3.45 -41.26
CA LEU A 114 17.61 3.32 -41.67
C LEU A 114 17.90 1.94 -42.31
N VAL A 115 17.34 0.86 -41.74
CA VAL A 115 17.44 -0.48 -42.34
C VAL A 115 16.79 -0.53 -43.72
N ALA A 116 15.61 0.08 -43.89
CA ALA A 116 14.94 0.14 -45.19
C ALA A 116 15.77 0.91 -46.22
N GLU A 117 16.37 2.04 -45.83
CA GLU A 117 17.28 2.82 -46.68
C GLU A 117 18.49 2.00 -47.13
N TYR A 118 19.16 1.32 -46.19
CA TYR A 118 20.29 0.45 -46.53
C TYR A 118 19.90 -0.70 -47.46
N GLN A 119 18.72 -1.30 -47.27
CA GLN A 119 18.20 -2.36 -48.15
C GLN A 119 17.93 -1.86 -49.57
N GLU A 120 17.44 -0.63 -49.74
CA GLU A 120 17.24 -0.02 -51.06
C GLU A 120 18.57 0.33 -51.74
N ARG A 121 19.52 0.86 -50.97
CA ARG A 121 20.87 1.16 -51.47
C ARG A 121 21.61 -0.10 -51.90
N LEU A 122 21.46 -1.20 -51.15
CA LEU A 122 22.03 -2.49 -51.51
C LEU A 122 21.42 -3.01 -52.82
N ARG A 123 20.08 -3.01 -52.96
CA ARG A 123 19.41 -3.38 -54.22
C ARG A 123 19.89 -2.57 -55.41
N SER A 124 20.08 -1.26 -55.23
CA SER A 124 20.57 -0.37 -56.29
C SER A 124 22.00 -0.72 -56.71
N LEU A 125 22.89 -1.00 -55.73
CA LEU A 125 24.26 -1.41 -56.00
C LEU A 125 24.32 -2.79 -56.68
N GLU A 126 23.50 -3.75 -56.24
CA GLU A 126 23.37 -5.06 -56.87
C GLU A 126 22.92 -4.94 -58.33
N MET A 127 21.92 -4.10 -58.60
CA MET A 127 21.44 -3.84 -59.96
C MET A 127 22.51 -3.17 -60.82
N ASN A 128 23.23 -2.17 -60.30
CA ASN A 128 24.33 -1.51 -61.01
C ASN A 128 25.47 -2.49 -61.32
N ASN A 129 25.84 -3.33 -60.35
CA ASN A 129 26.89 -4.33 -60.56
C ASN A 129 26.48 -5.34 -61.63
N TYR A 130 25.22 -5.81 -61.60
CA TYR A 130 24.68 -6.68 -62.64
C TYR A 130 24.70 -6.02 -64.02
N ALA A 131 24.23 -4.77 -64.10
CA ALA A 131 24.18 -3.99 -65.34
C ALA A 131 25.57 -3.74 -65.94
N LEU A 132 26.62 -3.64 -65.13
CA LEU A 132 28.01 -3.52 -65.60
C LEU A 132 28.62 -4.88 -65.96
N ARG A 133 28.34 -5.93 -65.18
CA ARG A 133 28.90 -7.27 -65.37
C ARG A 133 28.44 -7.92 -66.68
N ILE A 134 27.18 -7.76 -67.05
CA ILE A 134 26.61 -8.40 -68.25
C ILE A 134 27.28 -7.90 -69.55
N PRO A 135 27.38 -6.59 -69.82
CA PRO A 135 28.10 -6.08 -70.98
C PRO A 135 29.58 -6.45 -71.01
N LEU A 136 30.26 -6.45 -69.85
CA LEU A 136 31.66 -6.86 -69.76
C LEU A 136 31.84 -8.32 -70.18
N GLN A 137 31.01 -9.23 -69.65
CA GLN A 137 31.03 -10.63 -70.07
C GLN A 137 30.72 -10.79 -71.56
N GLN A 138 29.75 -10.04 -72.08
CA GLN A 138 29.43 -10.07 -73.52
C GLN A 138 30.60 -9.56 -74.37
N ALA A 139 31.30 -8.50 -73.96
CA ALA A 139 32.48 -7.98 -74.64
C ALA A 139 33.64 -8.98 -74.60
N ASP A 140 33.85 -9.69 -73.49
CA ASP A 140 34.87 -10.75 -73.40
C ASP A 140 34.53 -11.94 -74.32
N HIS A 141 33.26 -12.32 -74.42
CA HIS A 141 32.80 -13.42 -75.29
C HIS A 141 32.77 -13.04 -76.78
N GLN A 142 32.45 -11.78 -77.11
CA GLN A 142 32.49 -11.26 -78.49
C GLN A 142 33.92 -10.83 -78.92
N GLY A 143 34.81 -10.61 -77.95
CA GLY A 143 36.20 -10.18 -78.11
C GLY A 143 37.19 -11.27 -78.53
N ASN A 144 36.74 -12.46 -78.93
CA ASN A 144 37.58 -13.45 -79.61
C ASN A 144 37.89 -13.08 -81.08
N SER A 145 37.76 -11.81 -81.45
CA SER A 145 38.18 -11.24 -82.73
C SER A 145 38.94 -9.92 -82.55
N ILE A 146 39.71 -9.76 -81.47
CA ILE A 146 40.75 -8.72 -81.43
C ILE A 146 41.87 -9.18 -82.39
N PRO A 147 42.12 -8.48 -83.51
CA PRO A 147 43.27 -8.78 -84.34
C PRO A 147 44.49 -8.45 -83.50
N ASN A 148 45.33 -9.45 -83.28
CA ASN A 148 46.57 -9.36 -82.53
C ASN A 148 47.63 -8.57 -83.33
N HIS A 149 47.32 -7.34 -83.72
CA HIS A 149 48.21 -6.48 -84.51
C HIS A 149 48.80 -5.40 -83.61
N PHE A 150 49.77 -5.81 -82.79
CA PHE A 150 50.77 -4.88 -82.29
C PHE A 150 51.60 -4.43 -83.50
N CYS A 151 51.48 -3.17 -83.92
CA CYS A 151 52.42 -2.60 -84.89
C CYS A 151 53.78 -2.43 -84.20
N PRO A 152 54.83 -3.14 -84.63
CA PRO A 152 56.16 -3.00 -84.07
C PRO A 152 56.97 -2.10 -85.01
N ASP A 153 56.70 -0.79 -84.99
CA ASP A 153 57.73 0.23 -85.27
C ASP A 153 57.13 1.63 -85.15
N VAL A 154 57.53 2.37 -84.12
CA VAL A 154 57.58 3.84 -84.16
C VAL A 154 58.80 4.25 -83.33
N PHE A 155 59.89 4.53 -84.03
CA PHE A 155 61.01 5.35 -83.54
C PHE A 155 60.59 6.83 -83.48
#